data_AF-A0A6H1W6D8-F1
#
_entry.id   AF-A0A6H1W6D8-F1
#
_cell.length_a   1.000
_cell.length_b   1.000
_cell.length_c   1.000
_cell.angle_alpha   90.00
_cell.angle_beta   90.00
_cell.angle_gamma   90.00
#
_symmetry.space_group_name_H-M   'P 1'
#
loop_
_entity.id
_entity.type
_entity.pdbx_description
1 polymer ?
#
loop_
_entity_poly.entity_id
_entity_poly.type
_entity_poly.pdbx_seq_one_letter_code
_entity_poly.pdbx_strand_id
1 'polypeptide(L)'
;MAMQHTRPGRVFTLRFIPPAQQTLLDSPEEHILKAVAPGRRANRYGREWIVGQTVLEVDGSSAPRVLTGRIGFQGESGTAEIWDDELQDFVPTAIPSGLTAPFAIDLVTLSAAMQPRGSVIKINSLIGAFEALLNADGERWRLEGLKRPMSLAEWKETVSKVVSVKFTIREPNPHYHGARDLEEIMNDFESEVIQLEARNEKKGINTQADFLLETEAHIGRGYGEGEYHGVRGEGSDAHETVYSTRVGAEEESEEVPVDPDTGEVPSDELRGVLAKAQLGENNDTHGQRVERPETDRPISR
;
A
#
# COMPACT_ATOMS: atom_id res chain seq x y z
N MET A 1 32.66 -8.60 -15.38
CA MET A 1 31.49 -7.72 -15.17
C MET A 1 30.71 -8.29 -14.00
N ALA A 2 30.65 -7.59 -12.87
CA ALA A 2 29.84 -8.01 -11.74
C ALA A 2 28.37 -7.72 -12.07
N MET A 3 27.51 -8.75 -12.03
CA MET A 3 26.06 -8.54 -12.05
C MET A 3 25.70 -7.69 -10.84
N GLN A 4 25.22 -6.46 -11.06
CA GLN A 4 24.51 -5.74 -10.02
C GLN A 4 23.27 -6.56 -9.70
N HIS A 5 23.23 -7.17 -8.53
CA HIS A 5 22.02 -7.80 -8.02
C HIS A 5 21.00 -6.69 -7.75
N THR A 6 20.10 -6.45 -8.71
CA THR A 6 18.95 -5.58 -8.48
C THR A 6 18.11 -6.23 -7.39
N ARG A 7 17.86 -5.50 -6.30
CA ARG A 7 16.96 -5.99 -5.25
C ARG A 7 15.58 -6.21 -5.85
N PRO A 8 14.89 -7.32 -5.54
CA PRO A 8 13.54 -7.55 -6.03
C PRO A 8 12.59 -6.43 -5.55
N GLY A 9 11.56 -6.18 -6.34
CA GLY A 9 10.48 -5.26 -6.02
C GLY A 9 9.49 -5.92 -5.09
N ARG A 10 9.01 -5.18 -4.09
CA ARG A 10 7.95 -5.65 -3.19
C ARG A 10 6.60 -5.26 -3.77
N VAL A 11 5.73 -6.24 -4.00
CA VAL A 11 4.37 -6.05 -4.52
C VAL A 11 3.35 -6.40 -3.46
N PHE A 12 2.38 -5.52 -3.25
CA PHE A 12 1.33 -5.66 -2.24
C PHE A 12 0.00 -5.90 -2.94
N THR A 13 -0.81 -6.81 -2.39
CA THR A 13 -2.13 -7.10 -2.91
C THR A 13 -3.24 -6.52 -2.03
N LEU A 14 -4.17 -5.82 -2.67
CA LEU A 14 -5.24 -5.07 -2.03
C LEU A 14 -6.59 -5.43 -2.64
N ARG A 15 -7.67 -5.07 -1.96
CA ARG A 15 -9.05 -5.15 -2.43
C ARG A 15 -9.74 -3.80 -2.29
N PHE A 16 -10.41 -3.35 -3.34
CA PHE A 16 -11.32 -2.21 -3.30
C PHE A 16 -12.65 -2.65 -2.68
N ILE A 17 -13.08 -1.92 -1.65
CA ILE A 17 -14.34 -2.12 -0.96
C ILE A 17 -15.29 -1.00 -1.38
N PRO A 18 -16.34 -1.29 -2.17
CA PRO A 18 -17.31 -0.29 -2.59
C PRO A 18 -18.13 0.22 -1.40
N PRO A 19 -18.71 1.43 -1.49
CA PRO A 19 -19.57 1.98 -0.44
C PRO A 19 -20.81 1.09 -0.21
N ALA A 20 -21.24 0.98 1.05
CA ALA A 20 -22.40 0.16 1.43
C ALA A 20 -23.72 0.62 0.78
N GLN A 21 -23.83 1.91 0.47
CA GLN A 21 -24.89 2.46 -0.38
C GLN A 21 -24.26 2.73 -1.74
N GLN A 22 -24.38 1.76 -2.65
CA GLN A 22 -24.01 2.00 -4.05
C GLN A 22 -24.89 3.11 -4.59
N THR A 23 -24.27 4.11 -5.20
CA THR A 23 -24.98 5.08 -6.04
C THR A 23 -25.62 4.27 -7.18
N LEU A 24 -26.90 4.53 -7.46
CA LEU A 24 -27.70 3.80 -8.48
C LEU A 24 -27.17 3.98 -9.93
N LEU A 25 -26.08 4.72 -10.12
CA LEU A 25 -25.72 5.33 -11.39
C LEU A 25 -24.54 4.65 -12.09
N ASP A 26 -23.53 4.16 -11.36
CA ASP A 26 -22.32 3.57 -11.95
C ASP A 26 -22.00 2.21 -11.31
N SER A 27 -21.55 1.24 -12.11
CA SER A 27 -21.01 -0.01 -11.58
C SER A 27 -19.65 0.22 -10.89
N PRO A 28 -19.24 -0.64 -9.93
CA PRO A 28 -17.90 -0.56 -9.31
C PRO A 28 -16.74 -0.47 -10.31
N GLU A 29 -16.84 -1.19 -11.43
CA GLU A 29 -15.86 -1.16 -12.52
C GLU A 29 -15.78 0.21 -13.18
N GLU A 30 -16.92 0.78 -13.58
CA GLU A 30 -17.00 2.08 -14.25
C GLU A 30 -16.49 3.20 -13.35
N HIS A 31 -16.82 3.13 -12.06
CA HIS A 31 -16.35 4.10 -11.08
C HIS A 31 -14.82 4.08 -10.95
N ILE A 32 -14.22 2.89 -10.84
CA ILE A 32 -12.76 2.76 -10.80
C ILE A 32 -12.16 3.31 -12.10
N LEU A 33 -12.63 2.90 -13.27
CA LEU A 33 -12.14 3.38 -14.57
C LEU A 33 -12.17 4.92 -14.67
N LYS A 34 -13.23 5.56 -14.19
CA LYS A 34 -13.37 7.02 -14.15
C LYS A 34 -12.40 7.65 -13.15
N ALA A 35 -12.30 7.09 -11.95
CA ALA A 35 -11.47 7.61 -10.87
C ALA A 35 -9.97 7.52 -11.19
N VAL A 36 -9.54 6.46 -11.88
CA VAL A 36 -8.14 6.21 -12.24
C VAL A 36 -7.84 6.39 -13.73
N ALA A 37 -8.62 7.25 -14.40
CA ALA A 37 -8.33 7.66 -15.77
C ALA A 37 -7.01 8.47 -15.84
N PRO A 38 -6.27 8.42 -16.97
CA PRO A 38 -5.04 9.19 -17.13
C PRO A 38 -5.25 10.69 -16.88
N GLY A 39 -4.35 11.30 -16.11
CA GLY A 39 -4.40 12.70 -15.73
C GLY A 39 -5.34 13.04 -14.57
N ARG A 40 -6.08 12.06 -14.01
CA ARG A 40 -6.84 12.26 -12.77
C ARG A 40 -5.90 12.62 -11.63
N ARG A 41 -6.40 13.50 -10.75
CA ARG A 41 -5.60 14.09 -9.68
C ARG A 41 -6.29 14.01 -8.33
N ALA A 42 -5.52 13.88 -7.27
CA ALA A 42 -5.98 13.97 -5.89
C ALA A 42 -4.91 14.62 -5.01
N ASN A 43 -5.32 15.51 -4.11
CA ASN A 43 -4.42 16.13 -3.15
C ASN A 43 -4.38 15.33 -1.85
N ARG A 44 -3.18 14.99 -1.38
CA ARG A 44 -3.00 14.29 -0.12
C ARG A 44 -1.66 14.65 0.54
N TYR A 45 -1.71 15.03 1.82
CA TYR A 45 -0.54 15.46 2.61
C TYR A 45 0.34 16.48 1.88
N GLY A 46 -0.28 17.50 1.28
CA GLY A 46 0.43 18.56 0.55
C GLY A 46 1.03 18.13 -0.81
N ARG A 47 0.77 16.90 -1.26
CA ARG A 47 1.21 16.40 -2.57
C ARG A 47 0.03 16.20 -3.51
N GLU A 48 0.19 16.64 -4.75
CA GLU A 48 -0.75 16.35 -5.83
C GLU A 48 -0.37 15.01 -6.47
N TRP A 49 -1.20 14.00 -6.24
CA TRP A 49 -1.07 12.69 -6.87
C TRP A 49 -1.74 12.73 -8.24
N ILE A 50 -1.09 12.13 -9.23
CA ILE A 50 -1.48 12.15 -10.62
C ILE A 50 -1.41 10.71 -11.16
N VAL A 51 -2.49 10.29 -11.82
CA VAL A 51 -2.52 9.02 -12.54
C VAL A 51 -1.87 9.21 -13.91
N GLY A 52 -0.86 8.39 -14.20
CA GLY A 52 -0.18 8.35 -15.49
C GLY A 52 -1.01 7.65 -16.57
N GLN A 53 -0.35 7.22 -17.64
CA GLN A 53 -1.01 6.40 -18.64
C GLN A 53 -1.48 5.07 -18.04
N THR A 54 -2.65 4.63 -18.46
CA THR A 54 -3.24 3.35 -18.09
C THR A 54 -3.53 2.55 -19.36
N VAL A 55 -3.42 1.23 -19.23
CA VAL A 55 -3.71 0.27 -20.31
C VAL A 55 -4.73 -0.72 -19.77
N LEU A 56 -5.88 -0.80 -20.42
CA LEU A 56 -6.87 -1.83 -20.12
C LEU A 56 -6.57 -3.04 -20.99
N GLU A 57 -6.14 -4.12 -20.36
CA GLU A 57 -5.90 -5.38 -21.04
C GLU A 57 -7.18 -6.22 -21.04
N VAL A 58 -7.53 -6.73 -22.22
CA VAL A 58 -8.74 -7.54 -22.44
C VAL A 58 -8.32 -8.84 -23.14
N ASP A 59 -8.10 -9.90 -22.37
CA ASP A 59 -7.69 -11.20 -22.91
C ASP A 59 -8.92 -12.03 -23.41
N GLY A 60 -9.63 -11.53 -24.41
CA GLY A 60 -10.79 -12.23 -24.98
C GLY A 60 -12.01 -12.31 -24.06
N SER A 61 -13.06 -13.01 -24.52
CA SER A 61 -14.44 -12.88 -24.02
C SER A 61 -14.72 -13.34 -22.59
N SER A 62 -13.70 -13.79 -21.83
CA SER A 62 -13.85 -14.29 -20.45
C SER A 62 -12.63 -14.05 -19.56
N ALA A 63 -11.66 -13.24 -20.00
CA ALA A 63 -10.47 -12.96 -19.19
C ALA A 63 -10.67 -11.79 -18.21
N PRO A 64 -9.82 -11.71 -17.17
CA PRO A 64 -9.82 -10.57 -16.26
C PRO A 64 -9.60 -9.27 -17.03
N ARG A 65 -10.46 -8.28 -16.76
CA ARG A 65 -10.28 -6.90 -17.22
C ARG A 65 -9.28 -6.23 -16.31
N VAL A 66 -7.99 -6.38 -16.63
CA VAL A 66 -6.93 -5.82 -15.80
C VAL A 66 -6.50 -4.46 -16.33
N LEU A 67 -6.68 -3.44 -15.51
CA LEU A 67 -6.17 -2.10 -15.76
C LEU A 67 -4.77 -1.98 -15.15
N THR A 68 -3.76 -1.75 -15.98
CA THR A 68 -2.37 -1.50 -15.54
C THR A 68 -2.03 -0.03 -15.72
N GLY A 69 -1.12 0.49 -14.90
CA GLY A 69 -0.72 1.89 -15.01
C GLY A 69 0.29 2.32 -13.97
N ARG A 70 0.49 3.63 -13.88
CA ARG A 70 1.35 4.28 -12.88
C ARG A 70 0.58 5.37 -12.16
N ILE A 71 0.84 5.53 -10.87
CA ILE A 71 0.39 6.67 -10.07
C ILE A 71 1.60 7.29 -9.39
N GLY A 72 1.65 8.61 -9.33
CA GLY A 72 2.79 9.29 -8.74
C GLY A 72 2.47 10.70 -8.32
N PHE A 73 3.49 11.41 -7.86
CA PHE A 73 3.43 12.84 -7.60
C PHE A 73 4.72 13.49 -8.10
N GLN A 74 4.68 14.79 -8.31
CA GLN A 74 5.91 15.56 -8.53
C GLN A 74 6.62 15.71 -7.19
N GLY A 75 7.86 15.23 -7.10
CA GLY A 75 8.71 15.47 -5.94
C GLY A 75 9.09 16.94 -5.80
N GLU A 76 9.79 17.29 -4.73
CA GLU A 76 10.47 18.59 -4.67
C GLU A 76 11.39 18.71 -5.89
N SER A 77 11.18 19.76 -6.67
CA SER A 77 11.94 20.03 -7.89
C SER A 77 13.43 20.06 -7.53
N GLY A 78 14.18 19.10 -8.04
CA GLY A 78 15.63 19.20 -8.04
C GLY A 78 16.01 20.33 -9.00
N THR A 79 16.94 21.19 -8.59
CA THR A 79 17.60 22.09 -9.53
C THR A 79 18.84 21.37 -10.04
N ALA A 80 18.95 21.20 -11.36
CA ALA A 80 20.17 20.70 -11.98
C ALA A 80 20.80 21.82 -12.79
N GLU A 81 22.12 21.89 -12.74
CA GLU A 81 22.92 22.78 -13.56
C GLU A 81 23.09 22.16 -14.95
N ILE A 82 22.37 22.71 -15.93
CA ILE A 82 22.45 22.28 -17.33
C ILE A 82 23.31 23.28 -18.09
N TRP A 83 24.31 22.79 -18.83
CA TRP A 83 25.13 23.64 -19.69
C TRP A 83 24.28 24.28 -20.78
N ASP A 84 24.29 25.61 -20.84
CA ASP A 84 23.65 26.41 -21.86
C ASP A 84 24.71 26.93 -22.83
N ASP A 85 24.65 26.50 -24.08
CA ASP A 85 25.64 26.85 -25.11
C ASP A 85 25.61 28.33 -25.53
N GLU A 86 24.49 29.03 -25.35
CA GLU A 86 24.36 30.45 -25.67
C GLU A 86 24.95 31.33 -24.57
N LEU A 87 24.70 30.96 -23.31
CA LEU A 87 25.26 31.64 -22.14
C LEU A 87 26.69 31.19 -21.81
N GLN A 88 27.14 30.07 -22.39
CA GLN A 88 28.39 29.39 -22.07
C GLN A 88 28.57 29.16 -20.56
N ASP A 89 27.48 28.83 -19.89
CA ASP A 89 27.44 28.65 -18.44
C ASP A 89 26.44 27.56 -18.05
N PHE A 90 26.54 27.09 -16.82
CA PHE A 90 25.57 26.18 -16.24
C PHE A 90 24.37 26.97 -15.71
N VAL A 91 23.18 26.65 -16.20
CA VAL A 91 21.93 27.29 -15.79
C VAL A 91 21.15 26.36 -14.86
N PRO A 92 20.74 26.84 -13.67
CA PRO A 92 19.89 26.08 -12.77
C PRO A 92 18.52 25.86 -13.42
N THR A 93 18.25 24.63 -13.82
CA THR A 93 16.99 24.20 -14.42
C THR A 93 16.23 23.33 -13.42
N ALA A 94 14.96 23.67 -13.17
CA ALA A 94 14.08 22.79 -12.41
C ALA A 94 13.84 21.51 -13.21
N ILE A 95 14.35 20.39 -12.71
CA ILE A 95 14.02 19.07 -13.25
C ILE A 95 12.81 18.54 -12.48
N PRO A 96 11.66 18.35 -13.14
CA PRO A 96 10.53 17.69 -12.51
C PRO A 96 10.92 16.23 -12.22
N SER A 97 11.21 15.93 -10.95
CA SER A 97 11.44 14.56 -10.49
C SER A 97 10.08 13.93 -10.18
N GLY A 98 9.48 13.29 -11.19
CA GLY A 98 8.27 12.50 -10.98
C GLY A 98 8.61 11.20 -10.26
N LEU A 99 7.94 10.92 -9.15
CA LEU A 99 8.06 9.65 -8.44
C LEU A 99 6.79 8.85 -8.70
N THR A 100 6.91 7.67 -9.31
CA THR A 100 5.76 6.87 -9.76
C THR A 100 5.82 5.44 -9.24
N ALA A 101 4.68 4.89 -8.82
CA ALA A 101 4.50 3.50 -8.48
C ALA A 101 3.64 2.81 -9.54
N PRO A 102 4.05 1.64 -10.07
CA PRO A 102 3.20 0.86 -10.96
C PRO A 102 2.11 0.12 -10.18
N PHE A 103 0.97 -0.08 -10.84
CA PHE A 103 -0.16 -0.83 -10.31
C PHE A 103 -0.82 -1.69 -11.40
N ALA A 104 -1.53 -2.72 -10.97
CA ALA A 104 -2.49 -3.49 -11.75
C ALA A 104 -3.79 -3.64 -10.94
N ILE A 105 -4.95 -3.54 -11.58
CA ILE A 105 -6.27 -3.64 -10.97
C ILE A 105 -7.13 -4.59 -11.79
N ASP A 106 -7.56 -5.69 -11.20
CA ASP A 106 -8.61 -6.52 -11.77
C ASP A 106 -9.98 -5.90 -11.44
N LEU A 107 -10.65 -5.41 -12.48
CA LEU A 107 -11.93 -4.71 -12.37
C LEU A 107 -13.11 -5.65 -12.06
N VAL A 108 -12.95 -6.96 -12.24
CA VAL A 108 -13.98 -7.97 -11.96
C VAL A 108 -13.95 -8.38 -10.49
N THR A 109 -12.75 -8.65 -9.97
CA THR A 109 -12.58 -9.08 -8.56
C THR A 109 -12.37 -7.91 -7.60
N LEU A 110 -12.19 -6.70 -8.14
CA LEU A 110 -11.86 -5.49 -7.39
C LEU A 110 -10.57 -5.68 -6.56
N SER A 111 -9.61 -6.44 -7.10
CA SER A 111 -8.31 -6.67 -6.47
C SER A 111 -7.22 -5.86 -7.17
N ALA A 112 -6.22 -5.41 -6.44
CA ALA A 112 -5.08 -4.68 -6.98
C ALA A 112 -3.75 -5.29 -6.56
N ALA A 113 -2.74 -5.17 -7.42
CA ALA A 113 -1.33 -5.34 -7.08
C ALA A 113 -0.62 -4.00 -7.27
N MET A 114 0.11 -3.55 -6.26
CA MET A 114 0.81 -2.27 -6.28
C MET A 114 2.25 -2.44 -5.81
N GLN A 115 3.18 -1.76 -6.47
CA GLN A 115 4.58 -1.72 -6.05
C GLN A 115 4.90 -0.36 -5.43
N PRO A 116 5.04 -0.27 -4.10
CA PRO A 116 5.66 0.88 -3.43
C PRO A 116 7.07 1.14 -3.95
N ARG A 117 7.48 2.41 -3.97
CA ARG A 117 8.83 2.82 -4.39
C ARG A 117 9.66 3.27 -3.20
N GLY A 118 10.35 2.31 -2.59
CA GLY A 118 11.34 2.53 -1.54
C GLY A 118 10.81 3.40 -0.38
N SER A 119 11.67 4.28 0.15
CA SER A 119 11.31 5.20 1.24
C SER A 119 10.36 6.33 0.83
N VAL A 120 10.11 6.50 -0.47
CA VAL A 120 9.49 7.71 -1.03
C VAL A 120 8.00 7.53 -1.26
N ILE A 121 7.61 6.38 -1.84
CA ILE A 121 6.22 6.00 -2.05
C ILE A 121 5.95 4.76 -1.23
N LYS A 122 5.36 4.95 -0.05
CA LYS A 122 4.91 3.85 0.82
C LYS A 122 3.56 3.32 0.38
N ILE A 123 3.25 2.06 0.70
CA ILE A 123 1.95 1.45 0.39
C ILE A 123 0.77 2.23 1.00
N ASN A 124 0.88 2.69 2.25
CA ASN A 124 -0.13 3.56 2.87
C ASN A 124 -0.35 4.88 2.13
N SER A 125 0.68 5.39 1.45
CA SER A 125 0.59 6.58 0.60
C SER A 125 -0.17 6.29 -0.69
N LEU A 126 0.02 5.10 -1.28
CA LEU A 126 -0.74 4.63 -2.44
C LEU A 126 -2.20 4.39 -2.08
N ILE A 127 -2.48 3.63 -1.02
CA ILE A 127 -3.83 3.31 -0.55
C ILE A 127 -4.68 4.57 -0.45
N GLY A 128 -4.26 5.55 0.36
CA GLY A 128 -5.07 6.75 0.50
C GLY A 128 -5.01 7.71 -0.70
N ALA A 129 -4.06 7.57 -1.63
CA ALA A 129 -4.13 8.29 -2.91
C ALA A 129 -5.25 7.72 -3.80
N PHE A 130 -5.37 6.39 -3.87
CA PHE A 130 -6.48 5.72 -4.51
C PHE A 130 -7.82 6.02 -3.83
N GLU A 131 -7.89 5.98 -2.49
CA GLU A 131 -9.11 6.36 -1.77
C GLU A 131 -9.50 7.82 -2.06
N ALA A 132 -8.53 8.75 -2.12
CA ALA A 132 -8.82 10.14 -2.45
C ALA A 132 -9.32 10.31 -3.90
N LEU A 133 -8.78 9.54 -4.85
CA LEU A 133 -9.26 9.52 -6.24
C LEU A 133 -10.68 8.96 -6.36
N LEU A 134 -10.96 7.86 -5.67
CA LEU A 134 -12.26 7.17 -5.69
C LEU A 134 -13.36 7.96 -4.97
N ASN A 135 -12.99 8.69 -3.91
CA ASN A 135 -13.94 9.42 -3.07
C ASN A 135 -14.06 10.90 -3.44
N ALA A 136 -13.51 11.32 -4.57
CA ALA A 136 -13.56 12.72 -5.03
C ALA A 136 -15.00 13.26 -5.17
N ASP A 137 -15.95 12.38 -5.50
CA ASP A 137 -17.37 12.71 -5.68
C ASP A 137 -18.21 12.48 -4.39
N GLY A 138 -17.56 12.31 -3.23
CA GLY A 138 -18.23 12.19 -1.92
C GLY A 138 -18.58 10.77 -1.49
N GLU A 139 -18.07 9.77 -2.19
CA GLU A 139 -18.25 8.35 -1.87
C GLU A 139 -17.33 7.88 -0.72
N ARG A 140 -17.50 6.63 -0.28
CA ARG A 140 -16.73 6.03 0.83
C ARG A 140 -16.11 4.68 0.47
N TRP A 141 -15.43 4.64 -0.67
CA TRP A 141 -14.54 3.55 -1.04
C TRP A 141 -13.38 3.43 -0.04
N ARG A 142 -12.99 2.19 0.22
CA ARG A 142 -11.83 1.84 1.04
C ARG A 142 -10.96 0.84 0.30
N LEU A 143 -9.67 0.84 0.58
CA LEU A 143 -8.76 -0.22 0.12
C LEU A 143 -8.27 -0.98 1.34
N GLU A 144 -8.44 -2.31 1.32
CA GLU A 144 -8.04 -3.21 2.40
C GLU A 144 -7.05 -4.26 1.85
N GLY A 145 -6.28 -4.92 2.71
CA GLY A 145 -5.39 -6.01 2.29
C GLY A 145 -6.18 -7.17 1.68
N LEU A 146 -5.65 -7.82 0.63
CA LEU A 146 -6.38 -8.90 -0.05
C LEU A 146 -6.45 -10.19 0.79
N LYS A 147 -5.40 -10.53 1.54
CA LYS A 147 -5.44 -11.66 2.50
C LYS A 147 -6.33 -11.32 3.69
N ARG A 148 -6.86 -12.35 4.37
CA ARG A 148 -7.78 -12.18 5.51
C ARG A 148 -7.27 -11.10 6.46
N PRO A 149 -8.13 -10.13 6.86
CA PRO A 149 -7.77 -9.16 7.87
C PRO A 149 -7.33 -9.92 9.12
N MET A 150 -6.14 -9.57 9.58
CA MET A 150 -5.48 -10.16 10.73
C MET A 150 -5.26 -9.02 11.71
N SER A 151 -5.57 -9.23 12.98
CA SER A 151 -5.22 -8.28 14.03
C SER A 151 -3.70 -8.27 14.22
N LEU A 152 -3.17 -7.17 14.75
CA LEU A 152 -1.76 -7.08 15.13
C LEU A 152 -1.37 -8.21 16.10
N ALA A 153 -2.29 -8.60 16.98
CA ALA A 153 -2.08 -9.70 17.92
C ALA A 153 -1.90 -11.04 17.18
N GLU A 154 -2.82 -11.38 16.29
CA GLU A 154 -2.71 -12.58 15.45
C GLU A 154 -1.44 -12.54 14.60
N TRP A 155 -1.07 -11.39 14.02
CA TRP A 155 0.16 -11.28 13.24
C TRP A 155 1.42 -11.50 14.08
N LYS A 156 1.46 -10.94 15.30
CA LYS A 156 2.55 -11.15 16.26
C LYS A 156 2.74 -12.63 16.60
N GLU A 157 1.68 -13.44 16.56
CA GLU A 157 1.75 -14.90 16.77
C GLU A 157 2.34 -15.65 15.56
N THR A 158 2.26 -15.09 14.36
CA THR A 158 2.80 -15.72 13.13
C THR A 158 4.30 -15.46 12.90
N VAL A 159 4.90 -14.53 13.63
CA VAL A 159 6.31 -14.14 13.47
C VAL A 159 7.13 -14.65 14.64
N SER A 160 8.35 -15.10 14.36
CA SER A 160 9.30 -15.55 15.38
C SER A 160 9.75 -14.40 16.28
N LYS A 161 9.85 -13.18 15.71
CA LYS A 161 10.16 -11.94 16.44
C LYS A 161 9.76 -10.70 15.64
N VAL A 162 9.42 -9.63 16.34
CA VAL A 162 9.30 -8.27 15.77
C VAL A 162 10.65 -7.58 15.82
N VAL A 163 11.14 -7.08 14.70
CA VAL A 163 12.48 -6.46 14.57
C VAL A 163 12.42 -4.94 14.40
N SER A 164 11.32 -4.38 13.92
CA SER A 164 11.09 -2.94 13.88
C SER A 164 9.64 -2.59 14.19
N VAL A 165 9.45 -1.47 14.88
CA VAL A 165 8.14 -0.82 15.05
C VAL A 165 8.32 0.65 14.75
N LYS A 166 7.43 1.18 13.89
CA LYS A 166 7.37 2.59 13.53
C LYS A 166 5.96 3.12 13.77
N PHE A 167 5.87 4.21 14.51
CA PHE A 167 4.64 4.94 14.75
C PHE A 167 4.68 6.30 14.09
N THR A 168 3.57 6.71 13.50
CA THR A 168 3.32 8.07 13.02
C THR A 168 2.04 8.57 13.68
N ILE A 169 2.16 9.56 14.56
CA ILE A 169 1.04 10.16 15.28
C ILE A 169 0.86 11.57 14.73
N ARG A 170 -0.39 11.97 14.49
CA ARG A 170 -0.74 13.26 13.88
C ARG A 170 -1.87 13.89 14.67
N GLU A 171 -1.84 15.21 14.81
CA GLU A 171 -2.99 15.95 15.29
C GLU A 171 -4.20 15.84 14.33
N PRO A 172 -5.44 15.96 14.85
CA PRO A 172 -5.78 16.17 16.26
C PRO A 172 -5.75 14.87 17.10
N ASN A 173 -5.20 14.95 18.32
CA ASN A 173 -5.22 13.90 19.33
C ASN A 173 -6.08 14.34 20.53
N PRO A 174 -7.41 14.31 20.43
CA PRO A 174 -8.29 14.89 21.44
C PRO A 174 -8.17 14.21 22.80
N HIS A 175 -7.83 12.92 22.84
CA HIS A 175 -7.73 12.13 24.07
C HIS A 175 -6.64 11.04 23.95
N TYR A 176 -5.64 11.07 24.84
CA TYR A 176 -4.54 10.09 24.87
C TYR A 176 -4.85 8.82 25.68
N HIS A 177 -5.94 8.82 26.47
CA HIS A 177 -6.50 7.64 27.16
C HIS A 177 -5.47 6.74 27.86
N GLY A 178 -4.54 7.34 28.60
CA GLY A 178 -3.53 6.62 29.37
C GLY A 178 -2.16 6.51 28.69
N ALA A 179 -2.02 6.91 27.42
CA ALA A 179 -0.72 7.02 26.75
C ALA A 179 0.02 8.29 27.20
N ARG A 180 0.38 8.34 28.50
CA ARG A 180 0.90 9.54 29.15
C ARG A 180 2.25 9.97 28.58
N ASP A 181 3.15 9.03 28.35
CA ASP A 181 4.47 9.34 27.78
C ASP A 181 4.34 9.88 26.35
N LEU A 182 3.38 9.38 25.58
CA LEU A 182 3.09 9.88 24.23
C LEU A 182 2.49 11.30 24.26
N GLU A 183 1.60 11.56 25.22
CA GLU A 183 1.02 12.89 25.46
C GLU A 183 2.10 13.90 25.86
N GLU A 184 2.98 13.53 26.80
CA GLU A 184 4.11 14.36 27.22
C GLU A 184 5.02 14.68 26.02
N ILE A 185 5.40 13.69 25.21
CA ILE A 185 6.22 13.92 24.00
C ILE A 185 5.51 14.89 23.03
N MET A 186 4.24 14.65 22.69
CA MET A 186 3.54 15.51 21.72
C MET A 186 3.43 16.96 22.21
N ASN A 187 3.11 17.16 23.49
CA ASN A 187 2.87 18.47 24.09
C ASN A 187 4.19 19.23 24.35
N ASP A 188 5.21 18.57 24.90
CA ASP A 188 6.48 19.22 25.24
C ASP A 188 7.23 19.71 23.99
N PHE A 189 7.06 19.01 22.86
CA PHE A 189 7.63 19.42 21.58
C PHE A 189 6.69 20.29 20.74
N GLU A 190 5.48 20.64 21.24
CA GLU A 190 4.45 21.40 20.52
C GLU A 190 4.26 20.90 19.07
N SER A 191 4.26 19.57 18.88
CA SER A 191 4.41 18.95 17.56
C SER A 191 3.07 18.57 16.93
N GLU A 192 2.82 19.02 15.70
CA GLU A 192 1.66 18.59 14.91
C GLU A 192 1.76 17.11 14.48
N VAL A 193 2.98 16.60 14.32
CA VAL A 193 3.29 15.23 13.89
C VAL A 193 4.55 14.74 14.57
N ILE A 194 4.52 13.52 15.12
CA ILE A 194 5.73 12.82 15.56
C ILE A 194 5.87 11.49 14.83
N GLN A 195 7.13 11.09 14.63
CA GLN A 195 7.48 9.74 14.20
C GLN A 195 8.38 9.09 15.23
N LEU A 196 7.97 7.93 15.73
CA LEU A 196 8.72 7.14 16.70
C LEU A 196 9.14 5.84 16.04
N GLU A 197 10.39 5.44 16.20
CA GLU A 197 10.91 4.24 15.56
C GLU A 197 11.86 3.49 16.48
N ALA A 198 11.59 2.20 16.65
CA ALA A 198 12.43 1.26 17.37
C ALA A 198 12.88 0.15 16.43
N ARG A 199 14.15 -0.27 16.58
CA ARG A 199 14.76 -1.36 15.78
C ARG A 199 15.63 -2.24 16.65
N ASN A 200 15.46 -3.55 16.53
CA ASN A 200 16.33 -4.56 17.16
C ASN A 200 16.34 -5.85 16.35
N GLU A 201 17.16 -5.89 15.29
CA GLU A 201 17.26 -7.04 14.39
C GLU A 201 17.76 -8.31 15.10
N LYS A 202 18.65 -8.16 16.10
CA LYS A 202 19.29 -9.31 16.76
C LYS A 202 18.33 -10.02 17.70
N LYS A 203 17.78 -9.31 18.70
CA LYS A 203 16.96 -9.90 19.78
C LYS A 203 15.46 -9.75 19.56
N GLY A 204 15.04 -8.87 18.66
CA GLY A 204 13.65 -8.43 18.56
C GLY A 204 13.31 -7.34 19.59
N ILE A 205 12.19 -6.67 19.33
CA ILE A 205 11.61 -5.63 20.17
C ILE A 205 10.73 -6.29 21.22
N ASN A 206 10.76 -5.78 22.45
CA ASN A 206 9.81 -6.16 23.47
C ASN A 206 8.43 -5.56 23.14
N THR A 207 7.57 -6.34 22.51
CA THR A 207 6.21 -5.92 22.12
C THR A 207 5.23 -5.82 23.30
N GLN A 208 5.70 -6.09 24.53
CA GLN A 208 4.93 -5.98 25.77
C GLN A 208 5.40 -4.80 26.63
N ALA A 209 6.25 -3.91 26.10
CA ALA A 209 6.63 -2.70 26.81
C ALA A 209 5.42 -1.76 26.94
N ASP A 210 5.19 -1.21 28.13
CA ASP A 210 4.03 -0.36 28.45
C ASP A 210 3.86 0.77 27.42
N PHE A 211 4.94 1.51 27.14
CA PHE A 211 4.95 2.58 26.13
C PHE A 211 4.42 2.13 24.76
N LEU A 212 4.80 0.92 24.33
CA LEU A 212 4.43 0.39 23.02
C LEU A 212 2.96 -0.06 23.03
N LEU A 213 2.49 -0.72 24.09
CA LEU A 213 1.09 -1.12 24.24
C LEU A 213 0.14 0.08 24.34
N GLU A 214 0.54 1.13 25.07
CA GLU A 214 -0.23 2.37 25.20
C GLU A 214 -0.31 3.12 23.87
N THR A 215 0.82 3.24 23.16
CA THR A 215 0.88 3.85 21.83
C THR A 215 0.06 3.05 20.80
N GLU A 216 0.12 1.72 20.86
CA GLU A 216 -0.72 0.82 20.07
C GLU A 216 -2.21 1.08 20.29
N ALA A 217 -2.64 1.17 21.55
CA ALA A 217 -4.03 1.43 21.91
C ALA A 217 -4.48 2.82 21.43
N HIS A 218 -3.61 3.83 21.47
CA HIS A 218 -3.89 5.17 20.92
C HIS A 218 -4.09 5.13 19.40
N ILE A 219 -3.20 4.45 18.68
CA ILE A 219 -3.29 4.27 17.23
C ILE A 219 -4.53 3.45 16.84
N GLY A 220 -4.85 2.40 17.59
CA GLY A 220 -6.04 1.57 17.38
C GLY A 220 -7.37 2.35 17.51
N ARG A 221 -7.35 3.54 18.13
CA ARG A 221 -8.49 4.47 18.20
C ARG A 221 -8.59 5.41 16.99
N GLY A 222 -7.66 5.31 16.03
CA GLY A 222 -7.64 6.10 14.80
C GLY A 222 -6.79 7.37 14.85
N TYR A 223 -5.97 7.55 15.89
CA TYR A 223 -5.15 8.75 16.11
C TYR A 223 -3.72 8.63 15.58
N GLY A 224 -3.44 7.65 14.73
CA GLY A 224 -2.14 7.48 14.11
C GLY A 224 -2.03 6.23 13.27
N GLU A 225 -0.80 5.89 12.91
CA GLU A 225 -0.46 4.73 12.10
C GLU A 225 0.74 4.02 12.71
N GLY A 226 0.67 2.69 12.78
CA GLY A 226 1.75 1.79 13.18
C GLY A 226 2.12 0.81 12.07
N GLU A 227 3.42 0.68 11.84
CA GLU A 227 4.08 -0.22 10.89
C GLU A 227 5.03 -1.14 11.69
N TYR A 228 4.87 -2.46 11.55
CA TYR A 228 5.64 -3.46 12.28
C TYR A 228 6.36 -4.35 11.28
N HIS A 229 7.63 -4.62 11.54
CA HIS A 229 8.42 -5.56 10.76
C HIS A 229 8.71 -6.77 11.63
N GLY A 230 8.36 -7.94 11.13
CA GLY A 230 8.58 -9.23 11.77
C GLY A 230 9.45 -10.12 10.93
N VAL A 231 10.00 -11.15 11.56
CA VAL A 231 10.69 -12.24 10.85
C VAL A 231 9.90 -13.50 11.10
N ARG A 232 9.45 -14.16 10.03
CA ARG A 232 8.77 -15.46 10.06
C ARG A 232 9.76 -16.55 9.67
N GLY A 233 9.74 -17.67 10.41
CA GLY A 233 10.66 -18.79 10.21
C GLY A 233 11.99 -18.62 10.96
N GLU A 234 12.92 -19.54 10.71
CA GLU A 234 14.26 -19.57 11.31
C GLU A 234 15.31 -19.96 10.26
N GLY A 235 16.57 -19.53 10.47
CA GLY A 235 17.69 -19.94 9.61
C GLY A 235 17.59 -19.42 8.18
N SER A 236 17.77 -20.31 7.20
CA SER A 236 17.76 -19.96 5.76
C SER A 236 16.39 -19.62 5.21
N ASP A 237 15.32 -20.00 5.91
CA ASP A 237 13.92 -19.83 5.45
C ASP A 237 13.26 -18.60 6.09
N ALA A 238 14.05 -17.85 6.88
CA ALA A 238 13.61 -16.63 7.54
C ALA A 238 13.31 -15.54 6.49
N HIS A 239 12.08 -15.04 6.50
CA HIS A 239 11.65 -13.93 5.65
C HIS A 239 11.03 -12.82 6.48
N GLU A 240 11.20 -11.58 6.01
CA GLU A 240 10.63 -10.40 6.64
C GLU A 240 9.15 -10.29 6.26
N THR A 241 8.30 -10.02 7.24
CA THR A 241 6.87 -9.72 7.05
C THR A 241 6.55 -8.36 7.63
N VAL A 242 5.56 -7.67 7.09
CA VAL A 242 5.17 -6.33 7.54
C VAL A 242 3.71 -6.34 7.96
N TYR A 243 3.39 -5.63 9.03
CA TYR A 243 2.02 -5.37 9.46
C TYR A 243 1.77 -3.87 9.51
N SER A 244 0.70 -3.42 8.86
CA SER A 244 0.25 -2.04 8.87
C SER A 244 -1.12 -1.95 9.50
N THR A 245 -1.21 -1.26 10.63
CA THR A 245 -2.48 -0.98 11.33
C THR A 245 -3.47 -0.21 10.47
N ARG A 246 -3.01 0.53 9.44
CA ARG A 246 -3.87 1.24 8.49
C ARG A 246 -4.58 0.27 7.53
N VAL A 247 -3.89 -0.78 7.10
CA VAL A 247 -4.42 -1.78 6.16
C VAL A 247 -5.27 -2.83 6.89
N GLY A 248 -5.06 -2.99 8.22
CA GLY A 248 -5.82 -3.93 9.05
C GLY A 248 -5.54 -5.40 8.69
N ALA A 249 -4.43 -5.67 8.02
CA ALA A 249 -4.04 -6.98 7.53
C ALA A 249 -2.50 -7.12 7.53
N GLU A 250 -2.04 -8.37 7.51
CA GLU A 250 -0.65 -8.67 7.15
C GLU A 250 -0.39 -8.15 5.73
N GLU A 251 0.60 -7.28 5.61
CA GLU A 251 1.14 -6.88 4.32
C GLU A 251 2.12 -7.97 3.87
N GLU A 252 1.60 -9.07 3.35
CA GLU A 252 2.45 -10.06 2.70
C GLU A 252 2.82 -9.52 1.32
N SER A 253 3.97 -8.88 1.25
CA SER A 253 4.56 -8.45 -0.02
C SER A 253 5.19 -9.64 -0.72
N GLU A 254 4.89 -9.85 -2.00
CA GLU A 254 5.64 -10.77 -2.85
C GLU A 254 6.91 -10.06 -3.35
N GLU A 255 8.06 -10.72 -3.26
CA GLU A 255 9.29 -10.26 -3.89
C GLU A 255 9.31 -10.71 -5.35
N VAL A 256 9.31 -9.75 -6.26
CA VAL A 256 9.14 -9.95 -7.69
C VAL A 256 10.32 -9.34 -8.45
N PRO A 257 10.79 -9.95 -9.54
CA PRO A 257 11.81 -9.33 -10.39
C PRO A 257 11.39 -7.92 -10.84
N VAL A 258 12.36 -7.01 -10.86
CA VAL A 258 12.16 -5.65 -11.36
C VAL A 258 12.97 -5.45 -12.63
N ASP A 259 12.49 -4.56 -13.48
CA ASP A 259 13.27 -4.00 -14.57
C ASP A 259 14.56 -3.35 -13.99
N PRO A 260 15.75 -3.71 -14.48
CA PRO A 260 17.01 -3.26 -13.89
C PRO A 260 17.30 -1.78 -14.10
N ASP A 261 16.72 -1.16 -15.13
CA ASP A 261 16.96 0.24 -15.47
C ASP A 261 16.05 1.17 -14.66
N THR A 262 14.82 0.72 -14.37
CA THR A 262 13.79 1.53 -13.71
C THR A 262 13.54 1.12 -12.26
N GLY A 263 13.85 -0.11 -11.88
CA GLY A 263 13.47 -0.71 -10.60
C GLY A 263 11.96 -0.93 -10.45
N GLU A 264 11.20 -0.84 -11.54
CA GLU A 264 9.76 -1.07 -11.56
C GLU A 264 9.44 -2.55 -11.82
N VAL A 265 8.42 -3.07 -11.17
CA VAL A 265 7.88 -4.40 -11.49
C VAL A 265 7.12 -4.30 -12.82
N PRO A 266 7.47 -5.11 -13.83
CA PRO A 266 6.75 -5.16 -15.09
C PRO A 266 5.25 -5.46 -14.94
N SER A 267 4.43 -4.96 -15.86
CA SER A 267 2.97 -5.08 -15.77
C SER A 267 2.47 -6.52 -15.85
N ASP A 268 3.15 -7.39 -16.61
CA ASP A 268 2.92 -8.83 -16.66
C ASP A 268 3.21 -9.53 -15.33
N GLU A 269 4.27 -9.14 -14.64
CA GLU A 269 4.59 -9.65 -13.31
C GLU A 269 3.55 -9.21 -12.25
N LEU A 270 3.12 -7.93 -12.28
CA LEU A 270 2.02 -7.44 -11.41
C LEU A 270 0.71 -8.22 -11.63
N ARG A 271 0.39 -8.54 -12.90
CA ARG A 271 -0.76 -9.39 -13.24
C ARG A 271 -0.58 -10.83 -12.73
N GLY A 272 0.63 -11.37 -12.83
CA GLY A 272 0.98 -12.67 -12.27
C GLY A 272 0.72 -12.75 -10.76
N VAL A 273 1.13 -11.73 -10.00
CA VAL A 273 0.87 -11.62 -8.56
C VAL A 273 -0.64 -11.59 -8.28
N LEU A 274 -1.41 -10.80 -9.02
CA LEU A 274 -2.88 -10.75 -8.89
C LEU A 274 -3.52 -12.12 -9.11
N ALA A 275 -3.14 -12.81 -10.19
CA ALA A 275 -3.70 -14.12 -10.52
C ALA A 275 -3.37 -15.16 -9.44
N LYS A 276 -2.14 -15.16 -8.91
CA LYS A 276 -1.75 -16.05 -7.79
C LYS A 276 -2.55 -15.75 -6.52
N ALA A 277 -2.72 -14.48 -6.18
CA ALA A 277 -3.42 -14.08 -4.97
C ALA A 277 -4.91 -14.49 -5.01
N GLN A 278 -5.56 -14.36 -6.17
CA GLN A 278 -6.92 -14.85 -6.39
C GLN A 278 -7.04 -16.37 -6.29
N LEU A 279 -6.04 -17.13 -6.78
CA LEU A 279 -5.99 -18.58 -6.60
C LEU A 279 -5.80 -18.96 -5.12
N GLY A 280 -5.01 -18.18 -4.38
CA GLY A 280 -4.80 -18.33 -2.94
C GLY A 280 -6.05 -18.05 -2.11
N GLU A 281 -6.84 -17.03 -2.45
CA GLU A 281 -8.13 -16.76 -1.78
C GLU A 281 -9.16 -17.88 -1.98
N ASN A 282 -9.10 -18.57 -3.13
CA ASN A 282 -9.97 -19.70 -3.41
C ASN A 282 -9.56 -20.97 -2.67
N ASN A 283 -8.46 -20.96 -1.90
CA ASN A 283 -8.01 -22.06 -1.08
C ASN A 283 -8.06 -21.67 0.40
N ASP A 284 -8.60 -22.52 1.27
CA ASP A 284 -8.56 -22.29 2.71
C ASP A 284 -7.13 -22.42 3.28
N THR A 285 -6.94 -22.18 4.59
CA THR A 285 -5.65 -22.31 5.29
C THR A 285 -5.03 -23.71 5.19
N HIS A 286 -5.72 -24.69 4.59
CA HIS A 286 -5.28 -26.07 4.38
C HIS A 286 -5.12 -26.41 2.89
N GLY A 287 -5.19 -25.41 2.00
CA GLY A 287 -5.03 -25.61 0.55
C GLY A 287 -6.25 -26.26 -0.12
N GLN A 288 -7.40 -26.34 0.55
CA GLN A 288 -8.62 -26.89 -0.04
C GLN A 288 -9.43 -25.80 -0.72
N ARG A 289 -9.88 -26.08 -1.95
CA ARG A 289 -10.69 -25.17 -2.75
C ARG A 289 -12.00 -24.84 -2.02
N VAL A 290 -12.24 -23.57 -1.74
CA VAL A 290 -13.51 -23.07 -1.20
C VAL A 290 -14.54 -23.13 -2.33
N GLU A 291 -15.46 -24.09 -2.29
CA GLU A 291 -16.59 -24.12 -3.21
C GLU A 291 -17.48 -22.89 -2.95
N ARG A 292 -17.65 -22.03 -3.97
CA ARG A 292 -18.64 -20.95 -3.92
C ARG A 292 -20.03 -21.60 -3.77
N PRO A 293 -20.92 -21.07 -2.91
CA PRO A 293 -22.29 -21.57 -2.85
C PRO A 293 -22.96 -21.34 -4.21
N GLU A 294 -23.44 -22.43 -4.83
CA GLU A 294 -24.30 -22.41 -6.02
C GLU A 294 -25.53 -21.53 -5.73
N THR A 295 -25.46 -20.26 -6.11
CA THR A 295 -26.64 -19.40 -6.23
C THR A 295 -27.04 -19.43 -7.69
N ASP A 296 -28.04 -20.29 -7.96
CA ASP A 296 -28.99 -20.27 -9.07
C ASP A 296 -29.19 -21.66 -9.68
N ARG A 297 -30.05 -22.46 -9.03
CA ARG A 297 -30.88 -23.40 -9.78
C ARG A 297 -32.14 -22.67 -10.23
N PRO A 298 -32.45 -22.62 -11.54
CA PRO A 298 -33.70 -22.07 -11.99
C PRO A 298 -34.84 -22.94 -11.48
N ILE A 299 -35.81 -22.32 -10.81
CA ILE A 299 -37.07 -22.96 -10.46
C ILE A 299 -37.84 -23.17 -11.76
N SER A 300 -37.80 -24.39 -12.29
CA SER A 300 -38.70 -24.80 -13.36
C SER A 300 -40.15 -24.72 -12.86
N ARG A 301 -40.98 -23.98 -13.60
CA ARG A 301 -42.44 -24.15 -13.61
C ARG A 301 -42.84 -24.90 -14.86
#